data_AF-A0A1V5FPV5-F1
#
_entry.id   AF-A0A1V5FPV5-F1
#
_cell.length_a   1.000
_cell.length_b   1.000
_cell.length_c   1.000
_cell.angle_alpha   90.00
_cell.angle_beta   90.00
_cell.angle_gamma   90.00
#
_symmetry.space_group_name_H-M   'P 1'
#
loop_
_entity.id
_entity.type
_entity.pdbx_description
1 polymer ?
#
loop_
_entity_poly.entity_id
_entity_poly.type
_entity_poly.pdbx_seq_one_letter_code
_entity_poly.pdbx_strand_id
1 'polypeptide(L)'
;MLTCRDVTRLVSESLDRELPPLLRFRLRLHLVLCLFCRRFERQMLALRALAREVAAGEADGPGLPEAAKERIRGRLRGEQAQP
;
A
#
# COMPACT_ATOMS: atom_id res chain seq x y z
N MET A 1 9.85 21.13 -7.03
CA MET A 1 8.42 20.92 -6.70
C MET A 1 7.98 19.56 -7.21
N LEU A 2 7.08 18.85 -6.51
CA LEU A 2 6.49 17.62 -7.06
C LEU A 2 5.39 18.01 -8.05
N THR A 3 5.33 17.32 -9.19
CA THR A 3 4.22 17.47 -10.14
C THR A 3 3.01 16.67 -9.66
N CYS A 4 1.82 16.98 -10.17
CA CYS A 4 0.61 16.19 -9.88
C CYS A 4 0.79 14.71 -10.28
N ARG A 5 1.55 14.43 -11.36
CA ARG A 5 1.88 13.06 -11.81
C ARG A 5 2.78 12.33 -10.81
N ASP A 6 3.77 13.01 -10.25
CA ASP A 6 4.64 12.41 -9.22
C ASP A 6 3.84 12.11 -7.96
N VAL A 7 2.93 13.01 -7.60
CA VAL A 7 2.08 12.89 -6.41
C VAL A 7 1.11 11.73 -6.54
N THR A 8 0.43 11.56 -7.69
CA THR A 8 -0.48 10.41 -7.87
C THR A 8 0.28 9.09 -7.79
N ARG A 9 1.50 9.02 -8.35
CA ARG A 9 2.38 7.85 -8.22
C ARG A 9 2.77 7.61 -6.76
N LEU A 10 3.23 8.63 -6.04
CA LEU A 10 3.63 8.52 -4.65
C LEU A 10 2.47 8.16 -3.72
N VAL A 11 1.26 8.66 -3.98
CA VAL A 11 0.04 8.27 -3.24
C VAL A 11 -0.21 6.78 -3.42
N SER A 12 -0.18 6.26 -4.65
CA SER A 12 -0.33 4.81 -4.89
C SER A 12 0.74 4.01 -4.16
N GLU A 13 2.00 4.41 -4.32
CA GLU A 13 3.14 3.73 -3.71
C GLU A 13 3.10 3.74 -2.18
N SER A 14 2.58 4.82 -1.57
CA SER A 14 2.38 4.92 -0.12
C SER A 14 1.35 3.93 0.43
N LEU A 15 0.50 3.37 -0.43
CA LEU A 15 -0.43 2.32 -0.05
C LEU A 15 0.27 0.96 -0.03
N ASP A 16 1.22 0.72 -0.92
CA ASP A 16 1.89 -0.58 -1.01
C ASP A 16 3.09 -0.70 -0.08
N ARG A 17 3.85 0.40 0.09
CA ARG A 17 5.08 0.42 0.89
C ARG A 17 5.23 1.71 1.68
N GLU A 18 6.10 1.66 2.68
CA GLU A 18 6.47 2.87 3.41
C GLU A 18 7.34 3.78 2.54
N LEU A 19 6.96 5.05 2.46
CA LEU A 19 7.74 6.07 1.78
C LEU A 19 8.82 6.65 2.70
N PRO A 20 9.99 7.04 2.17
CA PRO A 20 10.98 7.80 2.91
C PRO A 20 10.37 9.07 3.55
N PRO A 21 10.74 9.43 4.79
CA PRO A 21 10.11 10.53 5.53
C PRO A 21 10.09 11.87 4.76
N LEU A 22 11.18 12.16 4.05
CA LEU A 22 11.32 13.36 3.23
C LEU A 22 10.31 13.40 2.07
N LEU A 23 10.12 12.28 1.37
CA LEU A 23 9.14 12.17 0.28
C LEU A 23 7.72 12.29 0.83
N ARG A 24 7.45 11.71 2.01
CA ARG A 24 6.16 11.84 2.70
C ARG A 24 5.86 13.28 3.09
N PHE A 25 6.85 14.05 3.54
CA PHE A 25 6.69 15.47 3.83
C PHE A 25 6.37 16.27 2.56
N ARG A 26 7.13 16.07 1.48
CA ARG A 26 6.90 16.75 0.20
C ARG A 26 5.52 16.44 -0.39
N LEU A 27 5.08 15.19 -0.27
CA LEU A 27 3.75 14.76 -0.67
C LEU A 27 2.66 15.52 0.11
N ARG A 28 2.76 15.55 1.45
CA ARG A 28 1.80 16.28 2.31
C ARG A 28 1.71 17.76 1.94
N LEU A 29 2.84 18.42 1.69
CA LEU A 29 2.86 19.82 1.28
C LEU A 29 2.12 20.04 -0.06
N HIS A 30 2.34 19.17 -1.05
CA HIS A 30 1.62 19.27 -2.32
C HIS A 30 0.11 19.05 -2.15
N LEU A 31 -0.29 18.09 -1.30
CA LEU A 31 -1.70 17.84 -1.02
C LEU A 31 -2.37 19.06 -0.41
N VAL A 32 -1.74 19.75 0.56
CA VAL A 32 -2.30 21.00 1.13
C VAL A 32 -2.59 22.05 0.05
N LEU A 33 -1.74 22.15 -0.98
CA LEU A 33 -1.84 23.15 -2.04
C LEU A 33 -2.77 22.73 -3.20
N CYS A 34 -2.88 21.44 -3.49
CA CYS A 34 -3.60 20.92 -4.65
C CYS A 34 -4.86 20.14 -4.25
N LEU A 35 -6.03 20.77 -4.43
CA LEU A 35 -7.35 20.19 -4.15
C LEU A 35 -7.60 18.89 -4.92
N PHE A 36 -7.14 18.80 -6.18
CA PHE A 36 -7.32 17.61 -7.01
C PHE A 36 -6.54 16.41 -6.49
N CYS A 37 -5.28 16.60 -6.12
CA CYS A 37 -4.45 15.55 -5.54
C CYS A 37 -4.98 15.10 -4.17
N ARG A 38 -5.52 16.01 -3.35
CA ARG A 38 -6.24 15.63 -2.10
C ARG A 38 -7.47 14.79 -2.37
N ARG A 39 -8.25 15.13 -3.40
CA ARG A 39 -9.42 14.33 -3.77
C ARG A 39 -9.01 12.93 -4.24
N PHE A 40 -7.97 12.84 -5.06
CA PHE A 40 -7.41 11.57 -5.52
C PHE A 40 -6.94 10.70 -4.35
N GLU A 41 -6.17 11.24 -3.41
CA GLU A 41 -5.73 10.51 -2.21
C GLU A 41 -6.91 9.92 -1.43
N ARG A 42 -7.96 10.73 -1.20
CA ARG A 42 -9.17 10.25 -0.51
C ARG A 42 -9.87 9.13 -1.28
N GLN A 43 -9.97 9.22 -2.60
CA GLN A 43 -10.56 8.16 -3.44
C GLN A 43 -9.76 6.86 -3.33
N MET A 44 -8.43 6.94 -3.40
CA MET A 44 -7.56 5.77 -3.27
C MET A 44 -7.68 5.10 -1.89
N LEU A 45 -7.76 5.89 -0.82
CA LEU A 45 -7.98 5.36 0.54
C LEU A 45 -9.36 4.69 0.68
N ALA A 46 -10.41 5.28 0.09
CA ALA A 46 -11.75 4.70 0.08
C ALA A 46 -11.79 3.37 -0.69
N LEU A 47 -11.19 3.31 -1.89
CA LEU A 47 -11.06 2.08 -2.67
C LEU A 47 -10.34 0.99 -1.88
N ARG A 48 -9.27 1.35 -1.16
CA ARG A 48 -8.53 0.40 -0.32
C ARG A 48 -9.35 -0.13 0.85
N ALA A 49 -10.15 0.73 1.49
CA ALA A 49 -11.03 0.32 2.58
C ALA A 49 -12.08 -0.68 2.06
N LEU A 50 -12.77 -0.34 0.97
CA LEU A 50 -13.76 -1.20 0.33
C LEU A 50 -13.15 -2.54 -0.11
N ALA A 51 -11.97 -2.53 -0.73
CA ALA A 51 -11.29 -3.76 -1.14
C ALA A 51 -10.96 -4.68 0.05
N ARG A 52 -10.61 -4.12 1.21
CA ARG A 52 -10.38 -4.89 2.43
C ARG A 52 -11.67 -5.44 3.02
N GLU A 53 -12.77 -4.68 2.96
CA GLU A 53 -14.08 -5.14 3.42
C GLU A 53 -14.60 -6.30 2.56
N VAL A 54 -14.45 -6.21 1.23
CA VAL A 54 -14.78 -7.31 0.31
C VAL A 54 -13.92 -8.55 0.62
N ALA A 55 -12.59 -8.38 0.71
CA ALA A 55 -11.69 -9.48 1.03
C ALA A 55 -11.98 -10.11 2.40
N ALA A 56 -12.42 -9.32 3.39
CA ALA A 56 -12.84 -9.83 4.70
C ALA A 56 -14.18 -10.57 4.64
N GLY A 57 -15.12 -10.14 3.80
CA GLY A 57 -16.38 -10.85 3.55
C GLY A 57 -16.19 -12.18 2.80
N GLU A 58 -15.15 -12.29 1.99
CA GLU A 58 -14.76 -13.52 1.28
C GLU A 58 -13.78 -14.40 2.07
N ALA A 59 -13.32 -13.96 3.25
CA ALA A 59 -12.33 -14.66 4.07
C ALA A 59 -12.83 -15.96 4.71
N ASP A 60 -14.08 -16.35 4.45
CA ASP A 60 -14.68 -17.62 4.90
C ASP A 60 -14.31 -18.81 4.00
N GLY A 61 -13.50 -18.57 2.96
CA GLY A 61 -12.87 -19.64 2.18
C GLY A 61 -11.80 -20.39 2.99
N PRO A 62 -11.54 -21.68 2.68
CA PRO A 62 -10.47 -22.41 3.35
C PRO A 62 -9.15 -21.68 3.13
N GLY A 63 -8.54 -21.20 4.22
CA GLY A 63 -7.22 -20.59 4.20
C GLY A 63 -6.17 -21.54 3.61
N LEU A 64 -4.97 -21.04 3.32
CA LEU A 64 -3.90 -21.86 2.72
C LEU A 64 -3.70 -23.17 3.52
N PRO A 65 -3.57 -24.33 2.83
CA PRO A 65 -3.18 -25.58 3.48
C PRO A 65 -1.90 -25.41 4.29
N GLU A 66 -1.79 -26.08 5.44
CA GLU A 66 -0.60 -25.94 6.31
C GLU A 66 0.70 -26.26 5.57
N ALA A 67 0.71 -27.27 4.70
CA ALA A 67 1.86 -27.57 3.84
C ALA A 67 2.27 -26.40 2.93
N ALA A 68 1.32 -25.60 2.45
CA ALA A 68 1.62 -24.39 1.67
C ALA A 68 2.19 -23.27 2.56
N LYS A 69 1.64 -23.08 3.78
CA LYS A 69 2.16 -22.11 4.75
C LYS A 69 3.58 -22.46 5.19
N GLU A 70 3.89 -23.73 5.44
CA GLU A 70 5.22 -24.21 5.81
C GLU A 70 6.26 -23.95 4.72
N ARG A 71 5.90 -24.20 3.45
CA ARG A 71 6.76 -23.88 2.29
C ARG A 71 7.07 -22.38 2.21
N ILE A 72 6.06 -21.53 2.39
CA ILE A 72 6.23 -20.06 2.36
C ILE A 72 7.12 -19.61 3.52
N ARG A 73 6.88 -20.09 4.75
CA ARG A 73 7.71 -19.78 5.92
C ARG A 73 9.16 -20.25 5.76
N GLY A 74 9.37 -21.40 5.11
CA GLY A 74 10.70 -21.91 4.78
C GLY A 74 11.48 -20.96 3.88
N ARG A 75 10.85 -20.43 2.83
CA ARG A 75 11.49 -19.46 1.92
C ARG A 75 11.77 -18.12 2.57
N LEU A 76 10.80 -17.57 3.31
CA LEU A 76 10.97 -16.28 4.00
C LEU A 76 12.11 -16.32 5.03
N ARG A 77 12.29 -17.43 5.76
CA ARG A 77 13.45 -17.60 6.65
C ARG A 77 14.78 -17.71 5.90
N GLY A 78 14.77 -18.26 4.67
CA GLY A 78 15.96 -18.32 3.81
C GLY A 78 16.31 -16.98 3.16
N GLU A 79 15.32 -16.18 2.75
CA GLU A 79 15.52 -14.85 2.15
C GLU A 79 15.96 -13.78 3.16
N GLN A 80 15.65 -13.96 4.45
CA GLN A 80 16.12 -13.06 5.53
C GLN A 80 17.61 -13.23 5.87
N ALA A 81 18.33 -14.16 5.25
CA ALA A 81 19.76 -14.43 5.47
C ALA A 81 20.70 -13.85 4.41
N GLN A 82 20.19 -13.08 3.43
CA GLN A 82 21.01 -12.44 2.39
C GLN A 82 21.09 -10.91 2.64
N PRO A 83 22.30 -10.32 2.73
CA PRO A 83 22.52 -8.91 3.05
C PRO A 83 22.05 -7.93 1.97
#